data_AF-A0A8J5HG31-F1
#
_entry.id   AF-A0A8J5HG31-F1
#
_cell.length_a   1.000
_cell.length_b   1.000
_cell.length_c   1.000
_cell.angle_alpha   90.00
_cell.angle_beta   90.00
_cell.angle_gamma   90.00
#
_symmetry.space_group_name_H-M   'P 1'
#
loop_
_entity.id
_entity.type
_entity.pdbx_description
1 polymer ?
#
loop_
_entity_poly.entity_id
_entity_poly.type
_entity_poly.pdbx_seq_one_letter_code
_entity_poly.pdbx_strand_id
1 'polypeptide(L)'
;MGLHPPPTAMAAAAVSLFFLFLIYLVVLPSPGGATTAHPGYPQDEECGLGELAVVRPEEYGGGRIVDISHAYREEMPGWELQEGLGRFLRLTRSMDDGDVAYFSELRLPAHSGTHVDAPGHVFRRYYEAGFDVDTLDLDVLNGPALLLDVPRDKNITAEVMKSLHIPKGARRVLFRTLNTDRQLMWKTEFDTSYVGFMKDGAQWLVDNTEVKLVGIDYLSVAAWDDLIPSHLVFLESRPAYMTCTACLFGYEEPRDHPLAINCDTLLFFVSSTRSVTDFASDAMITTAAKPVHVLLLHFLLGVVSSAAATSAHPGYPEAEQCGAVVDMVVNRMEEYDSGRILDITHFYREDMPSWDSDEGLGSFLWLTASMKNGSKANTSVMKLPAHSGTHVDAPGHVFQHYFEAGFDVDTLDLHVLNGEVLDNFSCGYSSFSVGLLPLCPALLVDVPRDENITAEVMKYLHIPKGVHRVLFRTLNTDRRLMWKKEFDSSYVGFMKDGAQWLVDNTDVKLVGLDYLSVAAWDDMVPSHLAFLESREIILVEGLKLDDVEAGIYNLHCLPLRLRGAEGSPLRCILIK
;
A
#
# COMPACT_ATOMS: atom_id res chain seq x y z
N MET A 1 -49.45 -86.22 29.75
CA MET A 1 -49.96 -85.99 31.12
C MET A 1 -49.64 -84.55 31.51
N GLY A 2 -50.69 -83.76 31.81
CA GLY A 2 -50.70 -82.64 32.78
C GLY A 2 -49.81 -81.38 32.61
N LEU A 3 -50.48 -80.25 32.30
CA LEU A 3 -50.47 -78.94 33.00
C LEU A 3 -49.35 -77.87 32.78
N HIS A 4 -49.71 -76.82 32.00
CA HIS A 4 -49.56 -75.32 32.11
C HIS A 4 -48.62 -74.62 33.15
N PRO A 5 -48.24 -73.31 32.96
CA PRO A 5 -47.63 -72.58 31.81
C PRO A 5 -46.52 -71.56 32.31
N PRO A 6 -46.03 -70.51 31.59
CA PRO A 6 -44.58 -70.24 31.47
C PRO A 6 -44.06 -68.97 32.21
N PRO A 7 -42.73 -68.72 32.26
CA PRO A 7 -42.20 -67.42 32.67
C PRO A 7 -41.93 -66.48 31.48
N THR A 8 -42.36 -65.24 31.68
CA THR A 8 -41.78 -63.95 31.24
C THR A 8 -40.25 -63.98 31.09
N ALA A 9 -39.55 -63.17 30.30
CA ALA A 9 -39.83 -62.08 29.37
C ALA A 9 -38.47 -61.78 28.68
N MET A 10 -38.51 -61.28 27.44
CA MET A 10 -37.57 -60.32 26.81
C MET A 10 -37.84 -60.39 25.30
N ALA A 11 -38.74 -59.51 24.86
CA ALA A 11 -39.22 -59.42 23.49
C ALA A 11 -38.19 -58.72 22.60
N ALA A 12 -37.99 -59.34 21.45
CA ALA A 12 -37.19 -58.89 20.34
C ALA A 12 -37.85 -57.72 19.58
N ALA A 13 -36.98 -56.93 18.98
CA ALA A 13 -37.04 -56.48 17.59
C ALA A 13 -38.25 -55.68 17.08
N ALA A 14 -37.88 -54.47 16.66
CA ALA A 14 -38.26 -53.79 15.43
C ALA A 14 -39.50 -52.87 15.45
N VAL A 15 -39.20 -51.65 14.98
CA VAL A 15 -40.07 -50.57 14.48
C VAL A 15 -40.62 -49.63 15.56
N SER A 16 -39.92 -48.51 15.76
CA SER A 16 -40.56 -47.23 16.06
C SER A 16 -39.72 -46.08 15.50
N LEU A 17 -40.19 -45.59 14.36
CA LEU A 17 -39.92 -44.25 13.85
C LEU A 17 -40.58 -43.23 14.79
N PHE A 18 -39.99 -42.03 14.88
CA PHE A 18 -40.55 -40.77 15.37
C PHE A 18 -40.37 -40.39 16.87
N PHE A 19 -39.48 -39.40 17.03
CA PHE A 19 -39.36 -38.33 18.04
C PHE A 19 -38.65 -38.55 19.38
N LEU A 20 -37.77 -37.57 19.64
CA LEU A 20 -37.19 -37.09 20.90
C LEU A 20 -35.99 -37.85 21.46
N PHE A 21 -34.78 -37.39 21.09
CA PHE A 21 -33.71 -37.19 22.08
C PHE A 21 -32.88 -35.96 21.71
N LEU A 22 -33.24 -34.84 22.35
CA LEU A 22 -32.34 -33.72 22.66
C LEU A 22 -31.41 -34.23 23.78
N ILE A 23 -30.08 -34.09 23.66
CA ILE A 23 -29.11 -33.86 24.75
C ILE A 23 -27.69 -33.84 24.15
N TYR A 24 -27.04 -32.68 24.28
CA TYR A 24 -25.60 -32.41 24.36
C TYR A 24 -24.65 -33.13 23.38
N LEU A 25 -24.40 -32.48 22.24
CA LEU A 25 -23.08 -32.54 21.61
C LEU A 25 -22.30 -31.31 22.09
N VAL A 26 -21.37 -31.54 23.02
CA VAL A 26 -20.26 -30.61 23.25
C VAL A 26 -19.46 -30.60 21.96
N VAL A 27 -19.58 -29.52 21.19
CA VAL A 27 -18.67 -29.23 20.09
C VAL A 27 -17.32 -28.92 20.76
N LEU A 28 -16.44 -29.91 20.78
CA LEU A 28 -15.03 -29.67 21.04
C LEU A 28 -14.52 -28.81 19.87
N PRO A 29 -13.91 -27.63 20.12
CA PRO A 29 -13.24 -26.89 19.06
C PRO A 29 -12.10 -27.77 18.52
N SER A 30 -12.06 -27.97 17.20
CA SER A 30 -10.84 -28.42 16.53
C SER A 30 -9.70 -27.47 16.92
N PRO A 31 -8.50 -27.97 17.24
CA PRO A 31 -7.34 -27.13 17.41
C PRO A 31 -6.85 -26.71 16.02
N GLY A 32 -7.57 -25.80 15.37
CA GLY A 32 -6.98 -24.93 14.36
C GLY A 32 -6.18 -23.88 15.10
N GLY A 33 -5.03 -24.28 15.67
CA GLY A 33 -4.11 -23.36 16.32
C GLY A 33 -3.62 -22.38 15.27
N ALA A 34 -3.94 -21.10 15.42
CA ALA A 34 -3.37 -20.05 14.59
C ALA A 34 -1.86 -19.98 14.89
N THR A 35 -1.04 -20.63 14.08
CA THR A 35 0.42 -20.61 14.18
C THR A 35 0.95 -19.24 13.75
N THR A 36 1.92 -18.68 14.48
CA THR A 36 2.60 -17.43 14.10
C THR A 36 3.19 -17.57 12.69
N ALA A 37 3.25 -16.47 11.93
CA ALA A 37 3.73 -16.52 10.55
C ALA A 37 5.15 -17.08 10.47
N HIS A 38 6.04 -16.69 11.40
CA HIS A 38 7.37 -17.25 11.52
C HIS A 38 7.58 -17.85 12.92
N PRO A 39 8.32 -18.96 13.07
CA PRO A 39 8.73 -19.50 14.36
C PRO A 39 9.88 -18.68 14.98
N GLY A 40 9.65 -17.39 15.24
CA GLY A 40 10.59 -16.51 15.95
C GLY A 40 11.82 -16.09 15.13
N TYR A 41 12.15 -14.81 15.18
CA TYR A 41 13.47 -14.34 14.77
C TYR A 41 14.47 -14.65 15.90
N PRO A 42 15.71 -15.04 15.60
CA PRO A 42 16.78 -14.99 16.59
C PRO A 42 16.81 -13.56 17.16
N GLN A 43 16.60 -13.41 18.46
CA GLN A 43 17.02 -12.18 19.14
C GLN A 43 18.54 -12.08 18.98
N ASP A 44 19.08 -10.87 18.83
CA ASP A 44 20.46 -10.55 18.39
C ASP A 44 21.62 -11.12 19.27
N GLU A 45 21.42 -12.18 20.05
CA GLU A 45 22.38 -12.74 20.99
C GLU A 45 22.37 -14.28 21.01
N GLU A 46 22.86 -14.95 19.96
CA GLU A 46 23.66 -16.19 20.09
C GLU A 46 24.18 -16.67 18.72
N CYS A 47 25.46 -16.40 18.42
CA CYS A 47 26.16 -16.98 17.28
C CYS A 47 26.52 -18.45 17.57
N GLY A 48 25.62 -19.37 17.22
CA GLY A 48 25.93 -20.79 17.07
C GLY A 48 26.72 -21.03 15.78
N LEU A 49 27.86 -21.70 15.88
CA LEU A 49 28.67 -22.12 14.74
C LEU A 49 27.91 -23.20 13.93
N GLY A 50 27.22 -22.81 12.86
CA GLY A 50 26.64 -23.73 11.87
C GLY A 50 25.31 -23.31 11.23
N GLU A 51 24.63 -22.29 11.74
CA GLU A 51 23.34 -21.83 11.22
C GLU A 51 23.51 -20.69 10.20
N LEU A 52 22.67 -20.68 9.16
CA LEU A 52 22.56 -19.56 8.21
C LEU A 52 22.09 -18.32 8.98
N ALA A 53 23.02 -17.54 9.54
CA ALA A 53 22.68 -16.31 10.22
C ALA A 53 22.19 -15.27 9.21
N VAL A 54 20.91 -14.91 9.30
CA VAL A 54 20.32 -13.83 8.50
C VAL A 54 20.83 -12.50 9.02
N VAL A 55 21.59 -11.79 8.20
CA VAL A 55 22.03 -10.41 8.47
C VAL A 55 21.46 -9.53 7.38
N ARG A 56 20.48 -8.69 7.74
CA ARG A 56 19.95 -7.67 6.83
C ARG A 56 20.81 -6.40 6.91
N PRO A 57 21.33 -5.87 5.79
CA PRO A 57 21.93 -4.54 5.76
C PRO A 57 20.90 -3.44 6.03
N GLU A 58 21.31 -2.34 6.67
CA GLU A 58 20.53 -1.09 6.68
C GLU A 58 20.98 -0.14 5.54
N GLU A 59 22.17 -0.38 4.99
CA GLU A 59 22.75 0.33 3.87
C GLU A 59 23.06 -0.63 2.72
N TYR A 60 22.70 -0.24 1.50
CA TYR A 60 22.87 -1.06 0.31
C TYR A 60 23.67 -0.33 -0.78
N GLY A 61 24.30 -1.11 -1.66
CA GLY A 61 25.05 -0.58 -2.80
C GLY A 61 26.22 0.34 -2.41
N GLY A 62 26.83 0.14 -1.23
CA GLY A 62 27.94 0.94 -0.70
C GLY A 62 27.52 2.25 -0.02
N GLY A 63 26.38 2.26 0.68
CA GLY A 63 25.83 3.46 1.35
C GLY A 63 25.02 4.37 0.43
N ARG A 64 24.68 3.91 -0.79
CA ARG A 64 23.86 4.67 -1.74
C ARG A 64 22.38 4.66 -1.38
N ILE A 65 21.92 3.53 -0.85
CA ILE A 65 20.56 3.36 -0.36
C ILE A 65 20.66 3.21 1.15
N VAL A 66 19.91 4.04 1.86
CA VAL A 66 19.71 3.95 3.31
C VAL A 66 18.23 3.68 3.51
N ASP A 67 17.90 2.52 4.06
CA ASP A 67 16.50 2.22 4.40
C ASP A 67 16.12 2.92 5.69
N ILE A 68 15.20 3.89 5.59
CA ILE A 68 14.67 4.64 6.74
C ILE A 68 13.34 4.07 7.25
N SER A 69 12.92 2.91 6.73
CA SER A 69 11.67 2.26 7.09
C SER A 69 11.81 1.44 8.36
N HIS A 70 10.82 1.54 9.25
CA HIS A 70 10.75 0.67 10.42
C HIS A 70 10.24 -0.72 10.04
N ALA A 71 10.92 -1.77 10.53
CA ALA A 71 10.43 -3.13 10.41
C ALA A 71 9.10 -3.28 11.15
N TYR A 72 8.13 -3.92 10.50
CA TYR A 72 6.91 -4.31 11.19
C TYR A 72 7.22 -5.44 12.17
N ARG A 73 6.90 -5.19 13.44
CA ARG A 73 7.08 -6.11 14.56
C ARG A 73 5.85 -6.04 15.44
N GLU A 74 5.51 -7.12 16.12
CA GLU A 74 4.35 -7.14 17.00
C GLU A 74 4.49 -6.10 18.13
N GLU A 75 5.72 -5.84 18.57
CA GLU A 75 6.04 -4.90 19.65
C GLU A 75 6.26 -3.46 19.16
N MET A 76 6.17 -3.16 17.86
CA MET A 76 6.32 -1.78 17.41
C MET A 76 5.16 -0.92 17.94
N PRO A 77 5.36 0.37 18.22
CA PRO A 77 4.28 1.20 18.74
C PRO A 77 3.22 1.39 17.67
N GLY A 78 1.95 1.23 18.06
CA GLY A 78 0.80 1.59 17.24
C GLY A 78 0.12 2.84 17.76
N TRP A 79 -0.62 3.54 16.90
CA TRP A 79 -1.35 4.76 17.28
C TRP A 79 -2.27 4.52 18.49
N GLU A 80 -2.00 5.21 19.60
CA GLU A 80 -2.74 5.09 20.87
C GLU A 80 -2.74 3.68 21.51
N LEU A 81 -1.86 2.77 21.06
CA LEU A 81 -1.77 1.41 21.59
C LEU A 81 -0.75 1.32 22.73
N GLN A 82 -1.10 0.54 23.76
CA GLN A 82 -0.21 0.26 24.89
C GLN A 82 0.57 -1.05 24.72
N GLU A 83 0.01 -2.01 23.99
CA GLU A 83 0.58 -3.36 23.82
C GLU A 83 1.32 -3.53 22.47
N GLY A 84 1.68 -2.42 21.82
CA GLY A 84 2.23 -2.42 20.46
C GLY A 84 1.18 -2.75 19.40
N LEU A 85 1.65 -3.04 18.19
CA LEU A 85 0.81 -3.39 17.03
C LEU A 85 0.09 -4.74 17.22
N GLY A 86 0.69 -5.63 18.00
CA GLY A 86 0.25 -7.01 18.17
C GLY A 86 0.41 -7.83 16.89
N ARG A 87 -0.21 -9.01 16.87
CA ARG A 87 -0.12 -9.93 15.74
C ARG A 87 -0.80 -9.36 14.49
N PHE A 88 0.00 -8.89 13.54
CA PHE A 88 -0.44 -8.33 12.27
C PHE A 88 -0.27 -9.30 11.09
N LEU A 89 0.56 -10.33 11.22
CA LEU A 89 0.82 -11.31 10.17
C LEU A 89 0.33 -12.71 10.60
N ARG A 90 -0.34 -13.41 9.70
CA ARG A 90 -0.87 -14.75 9.95
C ARG A 90 -0.59 -15.67 8.78
N LEU A 91 0.01 -16.83 9.06
CA LEU A 91 0.08 -17.91 8.09
C LEU A 91 -1.31 -18.51 7.85
N THR A 92 -1.69 -18.62 6.59
CA THR A 92 -2.96 -19.18 6.13
C THR A 92 -2.80 -20.52 5.42
N ARG A 93 -1.63 -20.77 4.83
CA ARG A 93 -1.22 -22.04 4.20
C ARG A 93 0.25 -22.32 4.53
N SER A 94 0.60 -23.58 4.72
CA SER A 94 1.93 -23.99 5.20
C SER A 94 2.43 -25.24 4.50
N MET A 95 3.69 -25.25 4.08
CA MET A 95 4.33 -26.45 3.55
C MET A 95 4.44 -27.57 4.60
N ASP A 96 4.44 -27.22 5.89
CA ASP A 96 4.38 -28.20 6.99
C ASP A 96 3.07 -29.00 7.00
N ASP A 97 1.99 -28.40 6.50
CA ASP A 97 0.67 -29.00 6.38
C ASP A 97 0.47 -29.69 5.00
N GLY A 98 1.50 -29.68 4.15
CA GLY A 98 1.49 -30.27 2.81
C GLY A 98 1.04 -29.34 1.69
N ASP A 99 0.91 -28.03 1.94
CA ASP A 99 0.70 -27.05 0.88
C ASP A 99 1.95 -26.92 -0.02
N VAL A 100 1.74 -26.42 -1.24
CA VAL A 100 2.84 -26.26 -2.23
C VAL A 100 3.79 -25.10 -1.93
N ALA A 101 3.34 -24.15 -1.11
CA ALA A 101 4.05 -22.91 -0.75
C ALA A 101 3.45 -22.34 0.54
N TYR A 102 4.18 -21.44 1.19
CA TYR A 102 3.68 -20.67 2.33
C TYR A 102 2.84 -19.49 1.84
N PHE A 103 1.76 -19.17 2.55
CA PHE A 103 0.95 -17.98 2.26
C PHE A 103 0.49 -17.31 3.55
N SER A 104 0.80 -16.03 3.68
CA SER A 104 0.44 -15.18 4.80
C SER A 104 -0.64 -14.17 4.43
N GLU A 105 -1.36 -13.75 5.46
CA GLU A 105 -2.36 -12.70 5.43
C GLU A 105 -1.95 -11.61 6.41
N LEU A 106 -1.84 -10.37 5.91
CA LEU A 106 -1.58 -9.18 6.71
C LEU A 106 -2.90 -8.59 7.19
N ARG A 107 -2.92 -8.09 8.43
CA ARG A 107 -3.99 -7.27 8.99
C ARG A 107 -3.38 -6.19 9.88
N LEU A 108 -3.34 -4.95 9.41
CA LEU A 108 -2.80 -3.81 10.17
C LEU A 108 -3.62 -2.52 10.00
N PRO A 109 -3.61 -1.63 11.01
CA PRO A 109 -4.04 -0.24 10.82
C PRO A 109 -3.21 0.42 9.72
N ALA A 110 -3.83 1.16 8.81
CA ALA A 110 -3.11 1.84 7.72
C ALA A 110 -2.10 2.89 8.22
N HIS A 111 -2.28 3.39 9.45
CA HIS A 111 -1.38 4.32 10.13
C HIS A 111 -0.43 3.53 11.05
N SER A 112 0.37 2.63 10.49
CA SER A 112 1.35 1.82 11.22
C SER A 112 2.66 1.79 10.46
N GLY A 113 3.78 1.80 11.19
CA GLY A 113 5.11 1.90 10.61
C GLY A 113 5.39 3.23 9.92
N THR A 114 6.33 3.23 8.99
CA THR A 114 6.62 4.39 8.16
C THR A 114 5.48 4.56 7.15
N HIS A 115 4.73 5.66 7.23
CA HIS A 115 3.52 5.88 6.44
C HIS A 115 3.40 7.35 5.99
N VAL A 116 2.40 7.63 5.16
CA VAL A 116 2.07 8.97 4.67
C VAL A 116 0.59 9.26 4.87
N ASP A 117 0.28 10.49 5.26
CA ASP A 117 -1.10 10.95 5.43
C ASP A 117 -1.60 11.66 4.17
N ALA A 118 -2.77 11.23 3.70
CA ALA A 118 -3.48 11.93 2.63
C ALA A 118 -4.39 13.04 3.17
N PRO A 119 -4.76 14.06 2.37
CA PRO A 119 -5.65 15.12 2.81
C PRO A 119 -6.99 14.62 3.38
N GLY A 120 -7.52 13.51 2.84
CA GLY A 120 -8.73 12.84 3.36
C GLY A 120 -8.62 12.28 4.78
N HIS A 121 -7.41 12.19 5.35
CA HIS A 121 -7.20 11.78 6.75
C HIS A 121 -7.87 12.75 7.74
N VAL A 122 -7.71 14.06 7.52
CA VAL A 122 -8.20 15.11 8.44
C VAL A 122 -9.25 16.05 7.84
N PHE A 123 -9.48 15.98 6.52
CA PHE A 123 -10.52 16.75 5.85
C PHE A 123 -11.61 15.84 5.29
N ARG A 124 -12.79 15.88 5.91
CA ARG A 124 -13.96 15.12 5.44
C ARG A 124 -14.31 15.40 3.98
N ARG A 125 -14.27 16.67 3.56
CA ARG A 125 -14.54 17.08 2.18
C ARG A 125 -13.58 16.44 1.17
N TYR A 126 -12.33 16.20 1.57
CA TYR A 126 -11.32 15.56 0.75
C TYR A 126 -11.50 14.04 0.73
N TYR A 127 -11.84 13.44 1.87
CA TYR A 127 -12.17 12.02 1.95
C TYR A 127 -13.39 11.67 1.09
N GLU A 128 -14.48 12.44 1.20
CA GLU A 128 -15.70 12.24 0.41
C GLU A 128 -15.47 12.46 -1.10
N ALA A 129 -14.49 13.28 -1.47
CA ALA A 129 -14.09 13.48 -2.86
C ALA A 129 -13.07 12.44 -3.38
N GLY A 130 -12.53 11.57 -2.52
CA GLY A 130 -11.57 10.52 -2.92
C GLY A 130 -10.09 10.93 -2.87
N PHE A 131 -9.71 12.01 -2.19
CA PHE A 131 -8.30 12.37 -1.96
C PHE A 131 -7.68 11.49 -0.87
N ASP A 132 -7.40 10.24 -1.22
CA ASP A 132 -6.72 9.24 -0.42
C ASP A 132 -5.24 9.10 -0.81
N VAL A 133 -4.54 8.13 -0.23
CA VAL A 133 -3.10 7.93 -0.45
C VAL A 133 -2.74 7.54 -1.88
N ASP A 134 -3.68 6.98 -2.64
CA ASP A 134 -3.46 6.59 -4.02
C ASP A 134 -3.40 7.78 -4.96
N THR A 135 -4.07 8.88 -4.59
CA THR A 135 -4.11 10.14 -5.36
C THR A 135 -2.94 11.08 -5.10
N LEU A 136 -1.99 10.68 -4.25
CA LEU A 136 -0.82 11.50 -3.93
C LEU A 136 0.11 11.61 -5.14
N ASP A 137 0.67 12.80 -5.33
CA ASP A 137 1.62 13.07 -6.39
C ASP A 137 2.96 12.39 -6.13
N LEU A 138 3.31 11.41 -6.96
CA LEU A 138 4.57 10.69 -6.87
C LEU A 138 5.79 11.58 -7.13
N ASP A 139 5.67 12.70 -7.85
CA ASP A 139 6.77 13.68 -7.92
C ASP A 139 7.05 14.23 -6.52
N VAL A 140 6.05 14.57 -5.73
CA VAL A 140 6.28 15.05 -4.35
C VAL A 140 6.96 14.00 -3.48
N LEU A 141 6.67 12.71 -3.68
CA LEU A 141 7.26 11.62 -2.89
C LEU A 141 8.68 11.22 -3.34
N ASN A 142 9.06 11.50 -4.60
CA ASN A 142 10.33 11.04 -5.17
C ASN A 142 11.26 12.20 -5.53
N GLY A 143 12.51 12.14 -5.05
CA GLY A 143 13.58 13.06 -5.43
C GLY A 143 14.42 13.55 -4.25
N PRO A 144 15.27 14.58 -4.46
CA PRO A 144 16.18 15.06 -3.43
C PRO A 144 15.43 15.49 -2.15
N ALA A 145 15.95 15.05 -1.01
CA ALA A 145 15.42 15.35 0.31
C ALA A 145 16.52 15.93 1.22
N LEU A 146 16.12 16.83 2.10
CA LEU A 146 16.99 17.45 3.10
C LEU A 146 16.67 16.85 4.47
N LEU A 147 17.65 16.21 5.09
CA LEU A 147 17.57 15.78 6.49
C LEU A 147 18.06 16.91 7.41
N LEU A 148 17.23 17.32 8.38
CA LEU A 148 17.56 18.34 9.37
C LEU A 148 17.45 17.79 10.79
N ASP A 149 18.44 18.13 11.62
CA ASP A 149 18.37 17.89 13.06
C ASP A 149 17.67 19.07 13.76
N VAL A 150 16.60 18.74 14.48
CA VAL A 150 15.86 19.68 15.33
C VAL A 150 16.49 19.74 16.73
N PRO A 151 16.52 20.91 17.41
CA PRO A 151 16.90 21.00 18.81
C PRO A 151 16.19 19.96 19.71
N ARG A 152 16.96 19.29 20.58
CA ARG A 152 16.52 18.11 21.34
C ARG A 152 15.70 18.41 22.60
N ASP A 153 15.32 19.67 22.82
CA ASP A 153 14.68 20.14 24.05
C ASP A 153 13.26 20.68 23.85
N LYS A 154 12.76 20.77 22.61
CA LYS A 154 11.49 21.47 22.30
C LYS A 154 10.74 20.87 21.11
N ASN A 155 9.42 21.12 21.08
CA ASN A 155 8.59 20.94 19.88
C ASN A 155 8.96 21.94 18.78
N ILE A 156 8.56 21.62 17.54
CA ILE A 156 8.90 22.41 16.35
C ILE A 156 7.92 23.60 16.24
N THR A 157 8.32 24.74 16.80
CA THR A 157 7.59 26.03 16.74
C THR A 157 8.12 26.93 15.62
N ALA A 158 7.47 28.08 15.38
CA ALA A 158 7.97 29.06 14.41
C ALA A 158 9.37 29.60 14.75
N GLU A 159 9.74 29.66 16.04
CA GLU A 159 11.07 30.07 16.48
C GLU A 159 12.12 29.02 16.09
N VAL A 160 11.83 27.75 16.33
CA VAL A 160 12.69 26.64 15.93
C VAL A 160 12.87 26.64 14.41
N MET A 161 11.79 26.78 13.65
CA MET A 161 11.87 26.77 12.19
C MET A 161 12.76 27.89 11.62
N LYS A 162 12.75 29.08 12.21
CA LYS A 162 13.64 30.19 11.82
C LYS A 162 15.12 29.86 12.05
N SER A 163 15.45 29.06 13.05
CA SER A 163 16.84 28.71 13.38
C SER A 163 17.41 27.58 12.51
N LEU A 164 16.55 26.80 11.83
CA LEU A 164 16.97 25.69 10.98
C LEU A 164 17.52 26.12 9.61
N HIS A 165 17.32 27.38 9.20
CA HIS A 165 17.87 27.95 7.96
C HIS A 165 17.67 27.07 6.71
N ILE A 166 16.43 26.61 6.48
CA ILE A 166 16.10 25.75 5.34
C ILE A 166 16.51 26.42 4.01
N PRO A 167 17.35 25.78 3.18
CA PRO A 167 17.74 26.31 1.88
C PRO A 167 16.54 26.55 0.96
N LYS A 168 16.59 27.65 0.18
CA LYS A 168 15.60 27.89 -0.89
C LYS A 168 15.64 26.75 -1.92
N GLY A 169 14.49 26.39 -2.47
CA GLY A 169 14.36 25.27 -3.41
C GLY A 169 14.26 23.88 -2.77
N ALA A 170 14.43 23.73 -1.44
CA ALA A 170 14.15 22.46 -0.77
C ALA A 170 12.66 22.12 -0.88
N ARG A 171 12.32 21.03 -1.58
CA ARG A 171 10.94 20.56 -1.76
C ARG A 171 10.54 19.45 -0.77
N ARG A 172 11.51 18.71 -0.23
CA ARG A 172 11.28 17.57 0.67
C ARG A 172 12.21 17.70 1.86
N VAL A 173 11.66 17.72 3.07
CA VAL A 173 12.45 17.90 4.30
C VAL A 173 12.05 16.87 5.33
N LEU A 174 13.04 16.14 5.84
CA LEU A 174 12.90 15.17 6.91
C LEU A 174 13.47 15.76 8.20
N PHE A 175 12.69 15.73 9.27
CA PHE A 175 13.06 16.27 10.56
C PHE A 175 13.42 15.13 11.50
N ARG A 176 14.70 15.02 11.83
CA ARG A 176 15.18 14.12 12.90
C ARG A 176 15.14 14.87 14.22
N THR A 177 14.49 14.27 15.20
CA THR A 177 14.18 14.89 16.49
C THR A 177 14.73 14.05 17.65
N LEU A 178 14.37 14.43 18.88
CA LEU A 178 14.64 13.63 20.07
C LEU A 178 13.94 12.26 20.03
N ASN A 179 12.93 12.06 19.17
CA ASN A 179 12.21 10.79 19.06
C ASN A 179 13.14 9.64 18.64
N THR A 180 14.04 9.88 17.67
CA THR A 180 15.10 8.93 17.28
C THR A 180 16.01 8.61 18.45
N ASP A 181 16.49 9.62 19.18
CA ASP A 181 17.42 9.44 20.31
C ASP A 181 16.77 8.64 21.46
N ARG A 182 15.46 8.81 21.66
CA ARG A 182 14.63 8.06 22.62
C ARG A 182 14.20 6.69 22.11
N GLN A 183 14.54 6.35 20.87
CA GLN A 183 14.17 5.12 20.18
C GLN A 183 12.66 4.83 20.27
N LEU A 184 11.81 5.86 20.07
CA LEU A 184 10.38 5.70 20.31
C LEU A 184 9.74 4.61 19.44
N MET A 185 10.20 4.43 18.20
CA MET A 185 9.74 3.36 17.30
C MET A 185 10.22 1.94 17.69
N TRP A 186 11.04 1.83 18.73
CA TRP A 186 11.50 0.56 19.34
C TRP A 186 10.84 0.28 20.69
N LYS A 187 9.92 1.13 21.13
CA LYS A 187 9.11 0.91 22.33
C LYS A 187 7.78 0.27 21.97
N THR A 188 7.23 -0.52 22.88
CA THR A 188 5.90 -1.13 22.75
C THR A 188 4.77 -0.13 22.97
N GLU A 189 4.91 0.71 24.00
CA GLU A 189 3.89 1.69 24.36
C GLU A 189 3.97 2.94 23.48
N PHE A 190 2.81 3.43 23.03
CA PHE A 190 2.69 4.73 22.40
C PHE A 190 3.03 5.85 23.39
N ASP A 191 3.98 6.70 23.02
CA ASP A 191 4.50 7.78 23.88
C ASP A 191 3.92 9.11 23.40
N THR A 192 3.01 9.72 24.17
CA THR A 192 2.37 11.01 23.82
C THR A 192 3.29 12.22 24.00
N SER A 193 4.45 12.06 24.62
CA SER A 193 5.42 13.14 24.85
C SER A 193 6.46 13.27 23.73
N TYR A 194 6.17 12.71 22.56
CA TYR A 194 7.00 12.82 21.36
C TYR A 194 7.11 14.27 20.87
N VAL A 195 8.22 14.56 20.21
CA VAL A 195 8.46 15.84 19.55
C VAL A 195 7.71 15.86 18.23
N GLY A 196 6.97 16.94 17.97
CA GLY A 196 6.29 17.17 16.70
C GLY A 196 6.12 18.65 16.39
N PHE A 197 5.48 18.95 15.27
CA PHE A 197 5.12 20.31 14.89
C PHE A 197 4.01 20.86 15.77
N MET A 198 4.21 22.11 16.21
CA MET A 198 3.14 22.98 16.67
C MET A 198 2.58 23.74 15.46
N LYS A 199 1.36 24.26 15.58
CA LYS A 199 0.65 24.94 14.49
C LYS A 199 1.44 26.12 13.94
N ASP A 200 2.09 26.90 14.79
CA ASP A 200 2.88 28.06 14.38
C ASP A 200 4.14 27.65 13.60
N GLY A 201 4.78 26.52 13.97
CA GLY A 201 5.89 25.93 13.23
C GLY A 201 5.46 25.42 11.86
N ALA A 202 4.33 24.70 11.80
CA ALA A 202 3.75 24.25 10.54
C ALA A 202 3.40 25.44 9.62
N GLN A 203 2.77 26.48 10.18
CA GLN A 203 2.39 27.68 9.42
C GLN A 203 3.61 28.42 8.90
N TRP A 204 4.65 28.56 9.73
CA TRP A 204 5.90 29.17 9.29
C TRP A 204 6.51 28.42 8.11
N LEU A 205 6.54 27.08 8.15
CA LEU A 205 7.10 26.28 7.05
C LEU A 205 6.34 26.52 5.73
N VAL A 206 5.00 26.46 5.78
CA VAL A 206 4.13 26.67 4.62
C VAL A 206 4.27 28.08 4.03
N ASP A 207 4.37 29.10 4.89
CA ASP A 207 4.40 30.51 4.47
C ASP A 207 5.77 30.96 3.94
N ASN A 208 6.85 30.34 4.42
CA ASN A 208 8.22 30.84 4.20
C ASN A 208 9.07 29.93 3.31
N THR A 209 8.58 28.75 2.91
CA THR A 209 9.34 27.78 2.12
C THR A 209 8.55 27.20 0.94
N GLU A 210 9.24 26.44 0.10
CA GLU A 210 8.67 25.72 -1.04
C GLU A 210 8.46 24.23 -0.74
N VAL A 211 8.59 23.84 0.53
CA VAL A 211 8.49 22.45 0.98
C VAL A 211 7.08 21.90 0.69
N LYS A 212 7.06 20.66 0.18
CA LYS A 212 5.87 19.89 -0.19
C LYS A 212 5.74 18.58 0.56
N LEU A 213 6.87 18.01 0.97
CA LEU A 213 6.93 16.81 1.80
C LEU A 213 7.61 17.14 3.12
N VAL A 214 6.95 16.80 4.21
CA VAL A 214 7.47 16.89 5.58
C VAL A 214 7.49 15.48 6.15
N GLY A 215 8.68 14.97 6.45
CA GLY A 215 8.85 13.71 7.17
C GLY A 215 9.29 13.94 8.61
N ILE A 216 8.86 13.08 9.52
CA ILE A 216 9.26 13.08 10.93
C ILE A 216 9.61 11.65 11.35
N ASP A 217 10.37 11.53 12.44
CA ASP A 217 10.87 10.27 13.00
C ASP A 217 9.94 9.63 14.06
N TYR A 218 8.62 9.81 13.94
CA TYR A 218 7.61 9.12 14.75
C TYR A 218 6.26 9.00 14.04
N LEU A 219 5.24 8.43 14.70
CA LEU A 219 3.93 8.10 14.12
C LEU A 219 3.07 9.29 13.69
N SER A 220 3.42 10.54 14.05
CA SER A 220 2.67 11.74 13.64
C SER A 220 3.61 12.92 13.49
N VAL A 221 3.40 13.70 12.42
CA VAL A 221 4.14 14.95 12.17
C VAL A 221 3.81 16.04 13.18
N ALA A 222 2.60 16.04 13.74
CA ALA A 222 2.14 17.05 14.69
C ALA A 222 2.37 16.59 16.13
N ALA A 223 2.74 17.51 17.01
CA ALA A 223 2.86 17.22 18.44
C ALA A 223 1.49 16.86 19.04
N TRP A 224 1.48 16.01 20.08
CA TRP A 224 0.24 15.52 20.69
C TRP A 224 -0.74 16.63 21.10
N ASP A 225 -0.22 17.69 21.75
CA ASP A 225 -1.03 18.81 22.23
C ASP A 225 -1.58 19.71 21.10
N ASP A 226 -1.06 19.57 19.88
CA ASP A 226 -1.43 20.38 18.71
C ASP A 226 -1.64 19.52 17.45
N LEU A 227 -2.14 18.30 17.69
CA LEU A 227 -2.26 17.25 16.69
C LEU A 227 -3.07 17.71 15.47
N ILE A 228 -4.33 18.10 15.68
CA ILE A 228 -5.22 18.48 14.57
C ILE A 228 -4.82 19.81 13.93
N PRO A 229 -4.56 20.91 14.66
CA PRO A 229 -4.31 22.20 14.01
C PRO A 229 -3.07 22.20 13.12
N SER A 230 -2.01 21.47 13.48
CA SER A 230 -0.80 21.34 12.64
C SER A 230 -1.06 20.49 11.39
N HIS A 231 -1.80 19.37 11.50
CA HIS A 231 -2.21 18.58 10.32
C HIS A 231 -3.06 19.40 9.36
N LEU A 232 -4.00 20.21 9.89
CA LEU A 232 -4.83 21.09 9.05
C LEU A 232 -3.96 22.06 8.25
N VAL A 233 -2.93 22.66 8.85
CA VAL A 233 -2.01 23.56 8.13
C VAL A 233 -1.30 22.84 6.98
N PHE A 234 -0.73 21.66 7.23
CA PHE A 234 0.00 20.91 6.20
C PHE A 234 -0.92 20.40 5.08
N LEU A 235 -2.12 19.92 5.41
CA LEU A 235 -3.00 19.25 4.45
C LEU A 235 -4.06 20.18 3.82
N GLU A 236 -4.27 21.38 4.35
CA GLU A 236 -5.10 22.43 3.70
C GLU A 236 -4.32 23.24 2.68
N SER A 237 -3.00 23.41 2.92
CA SER A 237 -2.17 24.29 2.12
C SER A 237 -1.83 23.67 0.76
N ARG A 238 -2.68 24.01 -0.22
CA ARG A 238 -2.53 23.88 -1.68
C ARG A 238 -2.98 22.54 -2.27
N PRO A 239 -4.26 22.41 -2.68
CA PRO A 239 -4.62 21.54 -3.78
C PRO A 239 -4.09 22.17 -5.07
N ALA A 240 -2.80 21.99 -5.36
CA ALA A 240 -2.21 22.36 -6.66
C ALA A 240 -2.40 21.23 -7.68
N TYR A 241 -3.58 20.62 -7.73
CA TYR A 241 -4.00 19.70 -8.78
C TYR A 241 -5.49 19.93 -9.06
N MET A 242 -5.80 21.15 -9.54
CA MET A 242 -7.02 21.42 -10.29
C MET A 242 -6.58 21.96 -11.66
N THR A 243 -6.13 21.07 -12.54
CA THR A 243 -6.11 21.38 -13.98
C THR A 243 -7.51 21.14 -14.53
N CYS A 244 -8.29 22.21 -14.58
CA CYS A 244 -9.29 22.35 -15.63
C CYS A 244 -8.59 23.05 -16.80
N THR A 245 -8.06 22.28 -17.75
CA THR A 245 -7.54 22.83 -19.01
C THR A 245 -8.46 22.41 -20.15
N ALA A 246 -9.57 23.12 -20.28
CA ALA A 246 -10.11 23.44 -21.59
C ALA A 246 -9.96 24.96 -21.76
N CYS A 247 -9.23 25.34 -22.81
CA CYS A 247 -8.91 26.72 -23.23
C CYS A 247 -7.86 27.44 -22.38
N LEU A 248 -6.61 27.45 -22.87
CA LEU A 248 -5.90 28.67 -23.24
C LEU A 248 -4.73 28.28 -24.17
N PHE A 249 -5.01 28.30 -25.47
CA PHE A 249 -3.96 28.44 -26.48
C PHE A 249 -3.31 29.81 -26.34
N GLY A 250 -1.98 29.88 -26.43
CA GLY A 250 -1.29 31.14 -26.67
C GLY A 250 0.15 31.20 -26.19
N TYR A 251 1.00 30.42 -26.86
CA TYR A 251 2.39 30.68 -27.24
C TYR A 251 3.02 32.06 -26.91
N GLU A 252 4.30 32.02 -26.50
CA GLU A 252 5.28 33.10 -26.30
C GLU A 252 5.40 34.02 -27.55
N GLU A 253 5.89 35.28 -27.50
CA GLU A 253 7.28 35.69 -27.21
C GLU A 253 7.43 37.27 -27.27
N PRO A 254 8.63 37.93 -27.30
CA PRO A 254 9.27 38.67 -26.20
C PRO A 254 9.34 40.23 -26.32
N ARG A 255 10.10 40.83 -25.40
CA ARG A 255 10.34 42.26 -25.07
C ARG A 255 10.79 43.18 -26.23
N ASP A 256 10.29 44.42 -26.30
CA ASP A 256 11.05 45.70 -26.17
C ASP A 256 10.30 46.95 -26.71
N HIS A 257 10.13 47.94 -25.82
CA HIS A 257 10.08 49.42 -26.00
C HIS A 257 9.13 50.13 -27.02
N PRO A 258 8.81 51.43 -26.80
CA PRO A 258 7.47 51.97 -26.98
C PRO A 258 7.36 52.99 -28.11
N LEU A 259 6.28 52.96 -28.89
CA LEU A 259 5.87 54.11 -29.70
C LEU A 259 4.35 54.17 -29.79
N ALA A 260 3.85 55.37 -29.46
CA ALA A 260 2.47 55.79 -29.53
C ALA A 260 1.83 55.51 -30.89
N ILE A 261 0.54 55.18 -30.89
CA ILE A 261 -0.47 55.79 -31.76
C ILE A 261 -1.83 55.71 -31.05
N ASN A 262 -2.50 56.85 -31.12
CA ASN A 262 -3.75 57.24 -30.52
C ASN A 262 -4.95 56.75 -31.34
N CYS A 263 -6.15 57.02 -30.81
CA CYS A 263 -7.51 56.90 -31.35
C CYS A 263 -8.30 55.72 -30.77
N ASP A 264 -9.52 55.87 -30.26
CA ASP A 264 -10.35 57.02 -29.86
C ASP A 264 -11.68 56.39 -29.40
N THR A 265 -12.39 57.02 -28.45
CA THR A 265 -13.85 56.87 -28.17
C THR A 265 -14.34 55.53 -27.55
N LEU A 266 -15.14 55.43 -26.48
CA LEU A 266 -16.04 56.30 -25.68
C LEU A 266 -15.90 55.85 -24.19
N LEU A 267 -15.75 56.69 -23.15
CA LEU A 267 -16.68 57.63 -22.49
C LEU A 267 -18.04 57.04 -22.01
N PHE A 268 -18.17 56.65 -20.73
CA PHE A 268 -18.85 57.41 -19.64
C PHE A 268 -19.16 56.58 -18.35
N PHE A 269 -18.63 57.10 -17.23
CA PHE A 269 -19.05 57.22 -15.82
C PHE A 269 -20.27 56.46 -15.18
N VAL A 270 -19.96 55.90 -13.99
CA VAL A 270 -20.55 56.13 -12.64
C VAL A 270 -21.75 55.33 -12.09
N SER A 271 -21.43 54.60 -11.00
CA SER A 271 -22.03 54.57 -9.65
C SER A 271 -23.56 54.57 -9.52
N SER A 272 -24.11 53.61 -8.75
CA SER A 272 -24.47 53.90 -7.36
C SER A 272 -24.88 52.65 -6.59
N THR A 273 -24.69 52.77 -5.28
CA THR A 273 -25.10 51.89 -4.19
C THR A 273 -26.62 51.86 -3.97
N ARG A 274 -27.15 50.75 -3.44
CA ARG A 274 -28.10 50.72 -2.30
C ARG A 274 -28.49 49.31 -1.85
N SER A 275 -28.55 49.14 -0.53
CA SER A 275 -29.16 48.04 0.22
C SER A 275 -30.68 48.15 0.30
N VAL A 276 -31.40 47.04 0.46
CA VAL A 276 -32.69 46.97 1.19
C VAL A 276 -32.87 45.57 1.83
N THR A 277 -33.43 45.56 3.03
CA THR A 277 -33.76 44.45 3.94
C THR A 277 -35.16 43.84 3.72
N ASP A 278 -35.37 42.69 4.39
CA ASP A 278 -36.63 42.08 4.89
C ASP A 278 -37.70 41.55 3.90
N PHE A 279 -38.08 40.27 4.11
CA PHE A 279 -39.48 39.85 4.24
C PHE A 279 -39.58 38.48 4.94
N ALA A 280 -40.37 38.42 6.02
CA ALA A 280 -40.88 37.21 6.64
C ALA A 280 -42.41 37.25 6.59
N SER A 281 -43.07 36.11 6.39
CA SER A 281 -44.47 35.91 6.79
C SER A 281 -44.90 34.43 6.82
N ASP A 282 -45.41 34.07 8.00
CA ASP A 282 -46.25 32.95 8.46
C ASP A 282 -47.10 32.11 7.48
N ALA A 283 -47.28 30.82 7.85
CA ALA A 283 -48.59 30.17 7.89
C ALA A 283 -48.60 28.95 8.84
N MET A 284 -49.36 29.04 9.94
CA MET A 284 -49.81 27.92 10.77
C MET A 284 -51.24 27.50 10.37
N ILE A 285 -51.53 26.20 10.31
CA ILE A 285 -52.88 25.64 10.46
C ILE A 285 -52.82 24.41 11.39
N THR A 286 -53.71 24.39 12.38
CA THR A 286 -53.94 23.35 13.39
C THR A 286 -55.20 22.54 13.06
N THR A 287 -55.27 21.25 13.47
CA THR A 287 -56.49 20.62 14.07
C THR A 287 -56.24 19.18 14.59
N ALA A 288 -56.46 19.01 15.91
CA ALA A 288 -57.23 18.02 16.70
C ALA A 288 -57.06 16.46 16.61
N ALA A 289 -57.04 15.86 17.83
CA ALA A 289 -57.02 14.43 18.24
C ALA A 289 -58.43 13.73 18.21
N LYS A 290 -58.67 12.42 18.36
CA LYS A 290 -58.27 11.35 19.36
C LYS A 290 -58.64 9.91 18.83
N PRO A 291 -58.82 8.82 19.64
CA PRO A 291 -57.84 7.75 19.93
C PRO A 291 -58.31 6.31 19.60
N VAL A 292 -57.41 5.30 19.53
CA VAL A 292 -57.78 3.87 19.65
C VAL A 292 -56.71 3.11 20.45
N HIS A 293 -57.16 2.27 21.39
CA HIS A 293 -56.39 1.44 22.32
C HIS A 293 -55.84 0.14 21.70
N VAL A 294 -54.92 -0.49 22.46
CA VAL A 294 -54.51 -1.92 22.46
C VAL A 294 -53.39 -2.22 21.43
N LEU A 295 -52.17 -2.65 21.81
CA LEU A 295 -51.83 -3.87 22.54
C LEU A 295 -50.41 -3.75 23.15
N LEU A 296 -50.26 -4.08 24.43
CA LEU A 296 -48.96 -4.35 25.05
C LEU A 296 -48.39 -5.65 24.46
N LEU A 297 -47.18 -5.61 23.90
CA LEU A 297 -46.34 -6.79 23.76
C LEU A 297 -44.95 -6.49 24.33
N HIS A 298 -44.61 -7.21 25.39
CA HIS A 298 -43.25 -7.26 25.93
C HIS A 298 -42.34 -7.93 24.90
N PHE A 299 -41.33 -7.21 24.41
CA PHE A 299 -40.15 -7.83 23.81
C PHE A 299 -38.90 -7.19 24.40
N LEU A 300 -38.33 -7.89 25.37
CA LEU A 300 -36.91 -7.81 25.71
C LEU A 300 -36.13 -8.32 24.49
N LEU A 301 -35.54 -7.41 23.73
CA LEU A 301 -34.48 -7.72 22.77
C LEU A 301 -33.29 -6.83 23.13
N GLY A 302 -32.22 -7.50 23.55
CA GLY A 302 -30.95 -6.88 23.87
C GLY A 302 -30.45 -6.05 22.70
N VAL A 303 -29.95 -4.86 23.02
CA VAL A 303 -29.18 -4.04 22.10
C VAL A 303 -27.87 -4.76 21.83
N VAL A 304 -27.84 -5.62 20.81
CA VAL A 304 -26.59 -5.96 20.13
C VAL A 304 -26.38 -4.83 19.12
N SER A 305 -25.61 -3.82 19.52
CA SER A 305 -25.12 -2.83 18.58
C SER A 305 -24.04 -3.50 17.73
N SER A 306 -24.43 -4.19 16.66
CA SER A 306 -23.48 -4.48 15.59
C SER A 306 -23.26 -3.17 14.84
N ALA A 307 -22.25 -2.41 15.24
CA ALA A 307 -21.72 -1.37 14.37
C ALA A 307 -21.25 -2.08 13.09
N ALA A 308 -22.05 -1.99 12.02
CA ALA A 308 -21.63 -2.47 10.72
C ALA A 308 -20.35 -1.72 10.35
N ALA A 309 -19.24 -2.44 10.22
CA ALA A 309 -18.00 -1.87 9.71
C ALA A 309 -18.31 -1.22 8.35
N THR A 310 -18.11 0.08 8.24
CA THR A 310 -18.33 0.81 6.98
C THR A 310 -17.09 0.60 6.13
N SER A 311 -17.28 0.15 4.88
CA SER A 311 -16.18 0.09 3.90
C SER A 311 -15.49 1.45 3.84
N ALA A 312 -14.15 1.44 3.85
CA ALA A 312 -13.36 2.66 3.80
C ALA A 312 -13.13 3.15 2.37
N HIS A 313 -13.70 2.50 1.35
CA HIS A 313 -13.61 2.97 -0.01
C HIS A 313 -14.31 4.33 -0.13
N PRO A 314 -13.58 5.43 -0.39
CA PRO A 314 -14.25 6.60 -0.96
C PRO A 314 -14.84 6.12 -2.28
N GLY A 315 -16.11 6.42 -2.54
CA GLY A 315 -16.76 5.98 -3.76
C GLY A 315 -15.99 6.53 -4.95
N TYR A 316 -15.19 5.71 -5.62
CA TYR A 316 -14.69 6.03 -6.95
C TYR A 316 -15.94 6.17 -7.82
N PRO A 317 -16.23 7.34 -8.38
CA PRO A 317 -17.41 7.48 -9.21
C PRO A 317 -17.24 6.55 -10.42
N GLU A 318 -18.09 5.52 -10.50
CA GLU A 318 -18.46 4.99 -11.81
C GLU A 318 -19.03 6.17 -12.61
N ALA A 319 -18.60 6.28 -13.87
CA ALA A 319 -18.93 7.41 -14.72
C ALA A 319 -20.43 7.75 -14.68
N GLU A 320 -20.71 9.06 -14.61
CA GLU A 320 -22.02 9.72 -14.76
C GLU A 320 -22.97 9.73 -13.54
N GLN A 321 -22.81 10.75 -12.69
CA GLN A 321 -23.97 11.42 -12.11
C GLN A 321 -23.70 12.92 -11.88
N CYS A 322 -24.24 13.73 -12.79
CA CYS A 322 -24.11 15.18 -12.78
C CYS A 322 -25.13 15.78 -11.80
N GLY A 323 -24.66 16.26 -10.65
CA GLY A 323 -25.45 16.98 -9.66
C GLY A 323 -24.61 18.09 -9.03
N ALA A 324 -25.08 19.33 -9.12
CA ALA A 324 -24.35 20.54 -8.75
C ALA A 324 -23.91 20.59 -7.28
N VAL A 325 -22.71 20.08 -7.02
CA VAL A 325 -21.77 20.52 -5.99
C VAL A 325 -20.53 20.98 -6.77
N VAL A 326 -19.68 21.85 -6.21
CA VAL A 326 -18.38 22.12 -6.85
C VAL A 326 -17.63 20.78 -6.87
N ASP A 327 -17.72 20.05 -7.98
CA ASP A 327 -17.17 18.70 -8.10
C ASP A 327 -15.65 18.82 -8.01
N MET A 328 -15.12 18.54 -6.83
CA MET A 328 -13.73 18.20 -6.68
C MET A 328 -13.53 16.84 -7.36
N VAL A 329 -13.29 16.86 -8.67
CA VAL A 329 -13.00 15.66 -9.44
C VAL A 329 -11.57 15.25 -9.12
N VAL A 330 -11.42 14.05 -8.56
CA VAL A 330 -10.11 13.41 -8.40
C VAL A 330 -9.70 12.82 -9.73
N ASN A 331 -8.60 13.33 -10.30
CA ASN A 331 -7.95 12.70 -11.44
C ASN A 331 -6.79 11.85 -10.90
N ARG A 332 -7.02 10.54 -10.82
CA ARG A 332 -5.94 9.57 -10.61
C ARG A 332 -4.94 9.71 -11.76
N MET A 333 -3.66 9.82 -11.41
CA MET A 333 -2.57 9.93 -12.36
C MET A 333 -1.83 8.59 -12.41
N GLU A 334 -1.46 8.17 -13.61
CA GLU A 334 -0.59 7.02 -13.85
C GLU A 334 0.80 7.47 -14.34
N GLU A 335 0.87 8.73 -14.78
CA GLU A 335 2.08 9.43 -15.19
C GLU A 335 2.24 10.71 -14.37
N TYR A 336 3.43 10.93 -13.82
CA TYR A 336 3.77 12.07 -12.99
C TYR A 336 5.00 12.78 -13.55
N ASP A 337 5.18 14.04 -13.16
CA ASP A 337 6.27 14.91 -13.62
C ASP A 337 6.42 14.91 -15.15
N SER A 338 5.33 15.26 -15.86
CA SER A 338 5.27 15.32 -17.33
C SER A 338 5.64 14.00 -18.03
N GLY A 339 5.27 12.86 -17.43
CA GLY A 339 5.53 11.53 -17.98
C GLY A 339 6.91 10.97 -17.67
N ARG A 340 7.66 11.62 -16.76
CA ARG A 340 8.96 11.13 -16.27
C ARG A 340 8.80 9.94 -15.33
N ILE A 341 7.81 9.97 -14.44
CA ILE A 341 7.52 8.90 -13.48
C ILE A 341 6.28 8.15 -13.95
N LEU A 342 6.38 6.83 -14.13
CA LEU A 342 5.28 5.95 -14.50
C LEU A 342 4.97 5.03 -13.33
N ASP A 343 3.71 4.99 -12.90
CA ASP A 343 3.27 4.03 -11.90
C ASP A 343 2.85 2.72 -12.57
N ILE A 344 3.55 1.64 -12.21
CA ILE A 344 3.31 0.30 -12.74
C ILE A 344 2.72 -0.63 -11.67
N THR A 345 1.99 -0.04 -10.72
CA THR A 345 1.29 -0.75 -9.64
C THR A 345 -0.20 -0.83 -9.94
N HIS A 346 -0.83 -1.99 -9.74
CA HIS A 346 -2.28 -2.05 -9.69
C HIS A 346 -2.80 -1.48 -8.36
N PHE A 347 -3.83 -0.66 -8.45
CA PHE A 347 -4.56 -0.26 -7.26
C PHE A 347 -5.50 -1.34 -6.76
N TYR A 348 -5.68 -1.35 -5.44
CA TYR A 348 -6.55 -2.30 -4.80
C TYR A 348 -8.02 -1.95 -5.05
N ARG A 349 -8.75 -2.93 -5.57
CA ARG A 349 -10.20 -2.95 -5.71
C ARG A 349 -10.73 -4.23 -5.13
N GLU A 350 -11.95 -4.22 -4.60
CA GLU A 350 -12.58 -5.45 -4.11
C GLU A 350 -12.76 -6.49 -5.23
N ASP A 351 -12.85 -6.06 -6.49
CA ASP A 351 -13.04 -6.91 -7.66
C ASP A 351 -11.74 -7.23 -8.42
N MET A 352 -10.56 -6.87 -7.91
CA MET A 352 -9.32 -7.28 -8.56
C MET A 352 -9.09 -8.79 -8.37
N PRO A 353 -8.39 -9.48 -9.29
CA PRO A 353 -8.22 -10.91 -9.16
C PRO A 353 -7.34 -11.21 -7.95
N SER A 354 -7.68 -12.29 -7.26
CA SER A 354 -6.91 -12.85 -6.16
C SER A 354 -6.55 -14.28 -6.51
N TRP A 355 -5.43 -14.76 -5.97
CA TRP A 355 -4.94 -16.11 -6.23
C TRP A 355 -6.02 -17.17 -6.01
N ASP A 356 -6.26 -18.00 -7.03
CA ASP A 356 -7.19 -19.15 -6.99
C ASP A 356 -8.60 -18.79 -6.48
N SER A 357 -9.08 -17.59 -6.86
CA SER A 357 -10.38 -17.04 -6.44
C SER A 357 -11.24 -16.57 -7.62
N ASP A 358 -12.49 -17.03 -7.66
CA ASP A 358 -13.52 -16.52 -8.58
C ASP A 358 -14.19 -15.25 -8.03
N GLU A 359 -13.95 -14.90 -6.76
CA GLU A 359 -14.61 -13.79 -6.09
C GLU A 359 -13.77 -12.50 -6.06
N GLY A 360 -12.56 -12.54 -6.63
CA GLY A 360 -11.59 -11.47 -6.52
C GLY A 360 -11.02 -11.34 -5.10
N LEU A 361 -10.49 -10.15 -4.78
CA LEU A 361 -9.88 -9.83 -3.49
C LEU A 361 -10.90 -9.68 -2.36
N GLY A 362 -12.11 -9.20 -2.67
CA GLY A 362 -13.14 -8.87 -1.69
C GLY A 362 -12.81 -7.62 -0.87
N SER A 363 -13.63 -7.34 0.15
CA SER A 363 -13.39 -6.18 1.04
C SER A 363 -12.07 -6.33 1.79
N PHE A 364 -11.21 -5.33 1.66
CA PHE A 364 -9.87 -5.33 2.24
C PHE A 364 -9.60 -4.11 3.14
N LEU A 365 -10.46 -3.09 3.16
CA LEU A 365 -10.23 -1.84 3.90
C LEU A 365 -11.50 -1.36 4.62
N TRP A 366 -11.40 -1.10 5.93
CA TRP A 366 -12.52 -0.65 6.77
C TRP A 366 -12.13 0.51 7.67
N LEU A 367 -13.05 1.45 7.90
CA LEU A 367 -12.84 2.53 8.86
C LEU A 367 -13.00 2.00 10.28
N THR A 368 -11.98 2.19 11.11
CA THR A 368 -12.04 1.95 12.56
C THR A 368 -12.44 3.22 13.30
N ALA A 369 -12.07 4.40 12.79
CA ALA A 369 -12.57 5.71 13.23
C ALA A 369 -13.02 6.54 12.02
N SER A 370 -14.08 7.34 12.20
CA SER A 370 -14.66 8.12 11.10
C SER A 370 -15.07 9.52 11.52
N MET A 371 -14.63 10.53 10.76
CA MET A 371 -15.06 11.91 10.90
C MET A 371 -16.58 12.07 10.71
N LYS A 372 -17.21 11.20 9.90
CA LYS A 372 -18.67 11.17 9.76
C LYS A 372 -19.38 10.82 11.06
N ASN A 373 -18.72 10.04 11.92
CA ASN A 373 -19.22 9.61 13.22
C ASN A 373 -18.64 10.42 14.39
N GLY A 374 -17.98 11.55 14.12
CA GLY A 374 -17.47 12.47 15.14
C GLY A 374 -16.03 12.22 15.59
N SER A 375 -15.29 11.29 14.97
CA SER A 375 -13.84 11.14 15.19
C SER A 375 -13.07 12.36 14.67
N LYS A 376 -11.90 12.65 15.23
CA LYS A 376 -11.06 13.79 14.81
C LYS A 376 -10.42 13.60 13.42
N ALA A 377 -10.24 12.35 13.01
CA ALA A 377 -9.66 11.94 11.74
C ALA A 377 -10.28 10.61 11.30
N ASN A 378 -10.11 10.27 10.02
CA ASN A 378 -10.43 8.94 9.51
C ASN A 378 -9.22 8.02 9.68
N THR A 379 -9.43 6.86 10.30
CA THR A 379 -8.42 5.82 10.40
C THR A 379 -9.01 4.50 9.92
N SER A 380 -8.21 3.74 9.20
CA SER A 380 -8.61 2.46 8.61
C SER A 380 -7.75 1.31 9.08
N VAL A 381 -8.29 0.11 8.98
CA VAL A 381 -7.58 -1.15 9.06
C VAL A 381 -7.64 -1.81 7.70
N MET A 382 -6.51 -2.34 7.23
CA MET A 382 -6.41 -3.10 6.00
C MET A 382 -6.15 -4.58 6.29
N LYS A 383 -6.66 -5.45 5.43
CA LYS A 383 -6.47 -6.90 5.47
C LYS A 383 -6.24 -7.42 4.05
N LEU A 384 -5.08 -8.01 3.78
CA LEU A 384 -4.70 -8.47 2.46
C LEU A 384 -3.89 -9.78 2.55
N PRO A 385 -4.07 -10.74 1.63
CA PRO A 385 -3.03 -11.73 1.35
C PRO A 385 -1.69 -11.03 1.02
N ALA A 386 -0.56 -11.60 1.45
CA ALA A 386 0.77 -11.05 1.18
C ALA A 386 1.07 -10.93 -0.33
N HIS A 387 0.52 -11.85 -1.11
CA HIS A 387 0.62 -11.93 -2.58
C HIS A 387 -0.57 -11.26 -3.30
N SER A 388 -0.95 -10.05 -2.86
CA SER A 388 -2.08 -9.32 -3.44
C SER A 388 -1.62 -8.21 -4.38
N GLY A 389 -2.15 -8.21 -5.61
CA GLY A 389 -1.84 -7.16 -6.58
C GLY A 389 -0.38 -7.16 -6.99
N THR A 390 0.21 -5.98 -7.09
CA THR A 390 1.65 -5.85 -7.35
C THR A 390 2.43 -6.17 -6.07
N HIS A 391 3.25 -7.21 -6.10
CA HIS A 391 3.93 -7.73 -4.91
C HIS A 391 5.30 -8.33 -5.24
N VAL A 392 6.07 -8.65 -4.20
CA VAL A 392 7.36 -9.34 -4.30
C VAL A 392 7.30 -10.65 -3.53
N ASP A 393 8.05 -11.63 -4.02
CA ASP A 393 8.24 -12.93 -3.36
C ASP A 393 9.62 -13.05 -2.75
N ALA A 394 9.67 -13.60 -1.55
CA ALA A 394 10.90 -14.02 -0.88
C ALA A 394 11.17 -15.52 -1.11
N PRO A 395 12.43 -15.97 -0.99
CA PRO A 395 12.77 -17.39 -1.15
C PRO A 395 12.00 -18.33 -0.22
N GLY A 396 11.65 -17.87 0.98
CA GLY A 396 10.81 -18.61 1.93
C GLY A 396 9.42 -18.98 1.41
N HIS A 397 8.93 -18.35 0.33
CA HIS A 397 7.64 -18.68 -0.28
C HIS A 397 7.54 -20.16 -0.71
N VAL A 398 8.60 -20.69 -1.33
CA VAL A 398 8.62 -22.05 -1.90
C VAL A 398 9.70 -22.97 -1.32
N PHE A 399 10.52 -22.46 -0.39
CA PHE A 399 11.58 -23.24 0.28
C PHE A 399 11.40 -23.21 1.80
N GLN A 400 10.96 -24.32 2.37
CA GLN A 400 10.82 -24.50 3.82
C GLN A 400 12.09 -24.16 4.60
N HIS A 401 13.26 -24.63 4.18
CA HIS A 401 14.51 -24.35 4.88
C HIS A 401 14.91 -22.86 4.82
N TYR A 402 14.41 -22.10 3.85
CA TYR A 402 14.60 -20.65 3.79
C TYR A 402 13.58 -19.91 4.65
N PHE A 403 12.34 -20.39 4.65
CA PHE A 403 11.29 -19.90 5.54
C PHE A 403 11.70 -20.06 7.01
N GLU A 404 12.14 -21.25 7.43
CA GLU A 404 12.59 -21.52 8.80
C GLU A 404 13.83 -20.72 9.21
N ALA A 405 14.71 -20.41 8.25
CA ALA A 405 15.91 -19.62 8.49
C ALA A 405 15.65 -18.11 8.54
N GLY A 406 14.45 -17.63 8.19
CA GLY A 406 14.12 -16.20 8.16
C GLY A 406 14.53 -15.47 6.89
N PHE A 407 14.68 -16.17 5.75
CA PHE A 407 14.84 -15.52 4.43
C PHE A 407 13.49 -15.06 3.88
N ASP A 408 12.98 -14.01 4.51
CA ASP A 408 11.71 -13.35 4.21
C ASP A 408 11.89 -12.04 3.43
N VAL A 409 10.81 -11.30 3.21
CA VAL A 409 10.85 -10.03 2.47
C VAL A 409 11.72 -8.94 3.11
N ASP A 410 11.93 -8.94 4.43
CA ASP A 410 12.85 -8.01 5.11
C ASP A 410 14.29 -8.27 4.65
N THR A 411 14.63 -9.49 4.24
CA THR A 411 16.00 -9.86 3.84
C THR A 411 16.35 -9.58 2.38
N LEU A 412 15.39 -9.13 1.58
CA LEU A 412 15.59 -8.86 0.15
C LEU A 412 16.57 -7.70 -0.06
N ASP A 413 17.37 -7.82 -1.13
CA ASP A 413 18.35 -6.79 -1.48
C ASP A 413 17.65 -5.56 -2.09
N LEU A 414 17.55 -4.48 -1.31
CA LEU A 414 16.97 -3.22 -1.79
C LEU A 414 17.77 -2.62 -2.93
N HIS A 415 19.06 -2.93 -3.07
CA HIS A 415 19.83 -2.53 -4.24
C HIS A 415 19.32 -3.23 -5.50
N VAL A 416 18.88 -4.48 -5.43
CA VAL A 416 18.25 -5.17 -6.58
C VAL A 416 16.85 -4.61 -6.86
N LEU A 417 16.10 -4.23 -5.84
CA LEU A 417 14.76 -3.63 -5.99
C LEU A 417 14.77 -2.14 -6.40
N ASN A 418 15.93 -1.48 -6.39
CA ASN A 418 16.11 -0.08 -6.79
C ASN A 418 17.24 0.08 -7.82
N GLY A 419 16.89 0.41 -9.06
CA GLY A 419 17.84 0.67 -10.14
C GLY A 419 17.87 2.13 -10.56
N GLU A 420 19.02 2.78 -10.46
CA GLU A 420 19.28 4.12 -11.00
C GLU A 420 20.17 4.06 -12.26
N VAL A 421 19.82 4.86 -13.26
CA VAL A 421 20.59 5.31 -14.40
C VAL A 421 21.46 6.42 -13.86
N LEU A 422 22.74 6.13 -13.67
CA LEU A 422 23.69 7.21 -13.50
C LEU A 422 23.90 7.86 -14.87
N ASP A 423 23.51 9.13 -14.98
CA ASP A 423 23.80 9.99 -16.13
C ASP A 423 25.27 9.81 -16.55
N ASN A 424 25.50 9.27 -17.75
CA ASN A 424 26.78 9.02 -18.42
C ASN A 424 27.50 7.67 -18.25
N PHE A 425 26.88 6.61 -17.76
CA PHE A 425 27.42 5.25 -17.99
C PHE A 425 26.51 4.44 -18.90
N SER A 426 26.95 4.25 -20.14
CA SER A 426 26.49 3.12 -20.95
C SER A 426 26.66 1.85 -20.11
N CYS A 427 25.64 0.98 -20.07
CA CYS A 427 25.73 -0.41 -19.58
C CYS A 427 26.69 -1.24 -20.45
N GLY A 428 27.95 -0.81 -20.51
CA GLY A 428 28.95 -1.28 -21.45
C GLY A 428 30.32 -1.31 -20.78
N TYR A 429 30.78 -2.54 -20.53
CA TYR A 429 32.18 -2.98 -20.50
C TYR A 429 33.21 -1.92 -20.06
N SER A 430 33.46 -1.82 -18.75
CA SER A 430 34.80 -1.42 -18.27
C SER A 430 35.53 -2.67 -17.77
N SER A 431 36.39 -3.21 -18.64
CA SER A 431 37.51 -4.00 -18.17
C SER A 431 38.34 -3.10 -17.26
N PHE A 432 38.70 -3.57 -16.07
CA PHE A 432 39.56 -2.87 -15.10
C PHE A 432 38.91 -1.72 -14.31
N SER A 433 38.12 -2.06 -13.30
CA SER A 433 38.17 -1.41 -11.97
C SER A 433 37.53 -2.34 -10.93
N VAL A 434 38.31 -2.69 -9.91
CA VAL A 434 37.88 -3.51 -8.78
C VAL A 434 37.08 -2.62 -7.82
N GLY A 435 35.78 -2.88 -7.69
CA GLY A 435 34.91 -2.28 -6.67
C GLY A 435 33.80 -1.39 -7.24
N LEU A 436 32.55 -1.83 -7.07
CA LEU A 436 31.27 -1.16 -7.39
C LEU A 436 30.94 -1.03 -8.89
N LEU A 437 30.32 -2.07 -9.45
CA LEU A 437 29.55 -1.92 -10.68
C LEU A 437 28.26 -1.13 -10.37
N PRO A 438 27.97 -0.01 -11.06
CA PRO A 438 26.65 0.60 -11.01
C PRO A 438 25.65 -0.39 -11.63
N LEU A 439 24.66 -0.85 -10.86
CA LEU A 439 23.65 -1.76 -11.38
C LEU A 439 22.87 -1.07 -12.50
N CYS A 440 22.78 -1.76 -13.64
CA CYS A 440 22.09 -1.28 -14.82
C CYS A 440 20.59 -1.05 -14.58
N PRO A 441 19.97 -0.05 -15.23
CA PRO A 441 18.52 0.14 -15.26
C PRO A 441 17.74 -1.12 -15.64
N ALA A 442 16.45 -1.12 -15.34
CA ALA A 442 15.54 -2.19 -15.73
C ALA A 442 15.21 -2.13 -17.21
N LEU A 443 15.15 -3.30 -17.85
CA LEU A 443 14.74 -3.47 -19.23
C LEU A 443 13.31 -4.03 -19.27
N LEU A 444 12.38 -3.28 -19.84
CA LEU A 444 11.05 -3.77 -20.20
C LEU A 444 11.09 -4.40 -21.59
N VAL A 445 10.71 -5.67 -21.70
CA VAL A 445 10.63 -6.42 -22.96
C VAL A 445 9.22 -6.93 -23.22
N ASP A 446 8.86 -7.02 -24.51
CA ASP A 446 7.63 -7.66 -24.96
C ASP A 446 7.87 -9.13 -25.31
N VAL A 447 7.16 -10.03 -24.61
CA VAL A 447 7.16 -11.47 -24.87
C VAL A 447 6.25 -11.80 -26.07
N PRO A 448 6.62 -12.75 -26.95
CA PRO A 448 5.70 -13.29 -27.97
C PRO A 448 4.33 -13.64 -27.39
N ARG A 449 3.26 -13.26 -28.10
CA ARG A 449 1.88 -13.31 -27.58
C ARG A 449 1.19 -14.67 -27.69
N ASP A 450 1.89 -15.67 -28.20
CA ASP A 450 1.37 -17.00 -28.53
C ASP A 450 1.92 -18.13 -27.65
N GLU A 451 2.88 -17.86 -26.75
CA GLU A 451 3.57 -18.90 -25.98
C GLU A 451 3.89 -18.50 -24.53
N ASN A 452 4.06 -19.50 -23.66
CA ASN A 452 4.71 -19.34 -22.35
C ASN A 452 6.21 -19.09 -22.51
N ILE A 453 6.85 -18.53 -21.48
CA ILE A 453 8.26 -18.15 -21.53
C ILE A 453 9.14 -19.39 -21.32
N THR A 454 9.53 -20.04 -22.42
CA THR A 454 10.44 -21.20 -22.48
C THR A 454 11.88 -20.78 -22.73
N ALA A 455 12.82 -21.73 -22.74
CA ALA A 455 14.22 -21.45 -23.07
C ALA A 455 14.38 -20.90 -24.51
N GLU A 456 13.53 -21.29 -25.45
CA GLU A 456 13.58 -20.77 -26.84
C GLU A 456 13.10 -19.32 -26.92
N VAL A 457 12.02 -18.98 -26.20
CA VAL A 457 11.55 -17.59 -26.06
C VAL A 457 12.65 -16.73 -25.45
N MET A 458 13.31 -17.20 -24.40
CA MET A 458 14.40 -16.44 -23.77
C MET A 458 15.58 -16.19 -24.71
N LYS A 459 15.94 -17.16 -25.57
CA LYS A 459 16.97 -16.96 -26.60
C LYS A 459 16.54 -15.92 -27.64
N TYR A 460 15.26 -15.91 -28.01
CA TYR A 460 14.67 -14.99 -28.97
C TYR A 460 14.64 -13.54 -28.45
N LEU A 461 14.39 -13.33 -27.16
CA LEU A 461 14.33 -11.99 -26.56
C LEU A 461 15.66 -11.23 -26.58
N HIS A 462 16.79 -11.93 -26.80
CA HIS A 462 18.12 -11.34 -26.95
C HIS A 462 18.49 -10.35 -25.83
N ILE A 463 18.20 -10.72 -24.58
CA ILE A 463 18.51 -9.89 -23.40
C ILE A 463 20.01 -9.58 -23.37
N PRO A 464 20.42 -8.29 -23.38
CA PRO A 464 21.83 -7.92 -23.35
C PRO A 464 22.53 -8.39 -22.07
N LYS A 465 23.81 -8.77 -22.19
CA LYS A 465 24.65 -9.03 -21.01
C LYS A 465 24.82 -7.78 -20.16
N GLY A 466 24.94 -7.94 -18.85
CA GLY A 466 25.00 -6.84 -17.89
C GLY A 466 23.65 -6.20 -17.56
N VAL A 467 22.52 -6.69 -18.11
CA VAL A 467 21.19 -6.31 -17.62
C VAL A 467 20.90 -7.10 -16.35
N HIS A 468 20.63 -6.39 -15.26
CA HIS A 468 20.36 -6.98 -13.95
C HIS A 468 18.88 -7.07 -13.59
N ARG A 469 18.00 -6.34 -14.29
CA ARG A 469 16.57 -6.30 -13.99
C ARG A 469 15.79 -6.32 -15.29
N VAL A 470 14.83 -7.23 -15.40
CA VAL A 470 14.01 -7.37 -16.61
C VAL A 470 12.55 -7.48 -16.21
N LEU A 471 11.71 -6.66 -16.83
CA LEU A 471 10.26 -6.73 -16.74
C LEU A 471 9.74 -7.33 -18.03
N PHE A 472 8.87 -8.33 -17.93
CA PHE A 472 8.33 -9.05 -19.06
C PHE A 472 6.85 -8.69 -19.20
N ARG A 473 6.52 -7.93 -20.25
CA ARG A 473 5.12 -7.71 -20.63
C ARG A 473 4.67 -8.82 -21.56
N THR A 474 3.55 -9.44 -21.21
CA THR A 474 3.02 -10.64 -21.87
C THR A 474 1.63 -10.38 -22.45
N LEU A 475 0.99 -11.43 -22.96
CA LEU A 475 -0.42 -11.42 -23.34
C LEU A 475 -1.36 -11.13 -22.15
N ASN A 476 -0.90 -11.26 -20.90
CA ASN A 476 -1.71 -11.00 -19.71
C ASN A 476 -2.18 -9.54 -19.64
N THR A 477 -1.29 -8.58 -19.93
CA THR A 477 -1.62 -7.16 -20.07
C THR A 477 -2.65 -6.95 -21.18
N ASP A 478 -2.44 -7.53 -22.37
CA ASP A 478 -3.35 -7.40 -23.51
C ASP A 478 -4.76 -7.95 -23.21
N ARG A 479 -4.82 -9.05 -22.44
CA ARG A 479 -6.07 -9.68 -21.97
C ARG A 479 -6.67 -8.98 -20.76
N ARG A 480 -5.99 -7.97 -20.20
CA ARG A 480 -6.39 -7.21 -19.02
C ARG A 480 -6.73 -8.11 -17.83
N LEU A 481 -5.92 -9.15 -17.58
CA LEU A 481 -6.25 -10.15 -16.57
C LEU A 481 -6.35 -9.54 -15.15
N MET A 482 -5.50 -8.57 -14.82
CA MET A 482 -5.56 -7.83 -13.55
C MET A 482 -6.78 -6.89 -13.40
N TRP A 483 -7.59 -6.76 -14.45
CA TRP A 483 -8.85 -6.01 -14.47
C TRP A 483 -10.08 -6.92 -14.45
N LYS A 484 -9.90 -8.23 -14.39
CA LYS A 484 -10.99 -9.20 -14.24
C LYS A 484 -11.15 -9.58 -12.77
N LYS A 485 -12.38 -9.92 -12.40
CA LYS A 485 -12.70 -10.42 -11.06
C LYS A 485 -12.18 -11.84 -10.83
N GLU A 486 -12.39 -12.72 -11.81
CA GLU A 486 -12.00 -14.12 -11.69
C GLU A 486 -10.51 -14.32 -11.95
N PHE A 487 -9.89 -15.19 -11.16
CA PHE A 487 -8.56 -15.73 -11.45
C PHE A 487 -8.57 -16.52 -12.76
N ASP A 488 -7.57 -16.30 -13.62
CA ASP A 488 -7.46 -16.95 -14.92
C ASP A 488 -6.17 -17.77 -14.95
N SER A 489 -6.29 -19.10 -14.81
CA SER A 489 -5.14 -20.03 -14.80
C SER A 489 -4.46 -20.23 -16.16
N SER A 490 -5.01 -19.68 -17.24
CA SER A 490 -4.44 -19.76 -18.59
C SER A 490 -3.52 -18.58 -18.93
N TYR A 491 -3.03 -17.88 -17.91
CA TYR A 491 -2.09 -16.78 -18.03
C TYR A 491 -0.73 -17.25 -18.57
N VAL A 492 -0.01 -16.31 -19.18
CA VAL A 492 1.35 -16.51 -19.65
C VAL A 492 2.31 -16.36 -18.48
N GLY A 493 3.25 -17.28 -18.35
CA GLY A 493 4.33 -17.19 -17.37
C GLY A 493 5.56 -18.01 -17.79
N PHE A 494 6.57 -18.06 -16.94
CA PHE A 494 7.76 -18.86 -17.14
C PHE A 494 7.47 -20.35 -17.00
N MET A 495 7.98 -21.13 -17.96
CA MET A 495 8.17 -22.56 -17.81
C MET A 495 9.52 -22.81 -17.13
N LYS A 496 9.72 -24.00 -16.57
CA LYS A 496 10.94 -24.33 -15.83
C LYS A 496 12.21 -24.12 -16.67
N ASP A 497 12.18 -24.53 -17.93
CA ASP A 497 13.32 -24.44 -18.83
C ASP A 497 13.67 -22.97 -19.18
N GLY A 498 12.66 -22.11 -19.31
CA GLY A 498 12.85 -20.66 -19.48
C GLY A 498 13.46 -20.00 -18.26
N ALA A 499 12.97 -20.34 -17.07
CA ALA A 499 13.50 -19.86 -15.80
C ALA A 499 14.97 -20.28 -15.63
N GLN A 500 15.27 -21.57 -15.82
CA GLN A 500 16.63 -22.09 -15.73
C GLN A 500 17.57 -21.46 -16.77
N TRP A 501 17.08 -21.26 -18.01
CA TRP A 501 17.90 -20.62 -19.04
C TRP A 501 18.29 -19.20 -18.63
N LEU A 502 17.36 -18.42 -18.07
CA LEU A 502 17.63 -17.05 -17.59
C LEU A 502 18.71 -17.07 -16.51
N VAL A 503 18.57 -17.94 -15.50
CA VAL A 503 19.52 -18.12 -14.40
C VAL A 503 20.92 -18.46 -14.92
N ASP A 504 21.01 -19.39 -15.88
CA ASP A 504 22.29 -19.93 -16.33
C ASP A 504 23.02 -19.02 -17.34
N ASN A 505 22.29 -18.17 -18.07
CA ASN A 505 22.82 -17.49 -19.26
C ASN A 505 22.82 -15.96 -19.17
N THR A 506 22.30 -15.38 -18.08
CA THR A 506 22.17 -13.92 -17.92
C THR A 506 22.71 -13.42 -16.58
N ASP A 507 22.87 -12.10 -16.46
CA ASP A 507 23.28 -11.44 -15.22
C ASP A 507 22.08 -10.93 -14.40
N VAL A 508 20.85 -11.37 -14.76
CA VAL A 508 19.60 -10.88 -14.18
C VAL A 508 19.46 -11.31 -12.71
N LYS A 509 19.00 -10.37 -11.90
CA LYS A 509 18.75 -10.47 -10.45
C LYS A 509 17.34 -10.03 -10.07
N LEU A 510 16.59 -9.42 -10.99
CA LEU A 510 15.16 -9.12 -10.80
C LEU A 510 14.37 -9.54 -12.04
N VAL A 511 13.30 -10.30 -11.82
CA VAL A 511 12.34 -10.70 -12.86
C VAL A 511 10.97 -10.14 -12.48
N GLY A 512 10.42 -9.30 -13.35
CA GLY A 512 9.08 -8.73 -13.21
C GLY A 512 8.09 -9.35 -14.20
N LEU A 513 6.89 -9.73 -13.76
CA LEU A 513 5.80 -10.18 -14.64
C LEU A 513 4.48 -9.43 -14.37
N ASP A 514 3.62 -9.39 -15.39
CA ASP A 514 2.36 -8.65 -15.43
C ASP A 514 1.12 -9.45 -15.00
N TYR A 515 1.29 -10.49 -14.18
CA TYR A 515 0.18 -11.22 -13.54
C TYR A 515 0.55 -11.77 -12.17
N LEU A 516 -0.42 -12.38 -11.47
CA LEU A 516 -0.33 -12.86 -10.08
C LEU A 516 0.72 -13.95 -9.82
N SER A 517 1.40 -14.46 -10.85
CA SER A 517 2.59 -15.29 -10.70
C SER A 517 3.53 -15.13 -11.88
N VAL A 518 4.84 -15.16 -11.64
CA VAL A 518 5.91 -15.17 -12.63
C VAL A 518 5.91 -16.47 -13.43
N ALA A 519 5.45 -17.57 -12.84
CA ALA A 519 5.52 -18.90 -13.42
C ALA A 519 4.18 -19.30 -14.03
N ALA A 520 4.20 -19.98 -15.18
CA ALA A 520 2.98 -20.48 -15.78
C ALA A 520 2.29 -21.50 -14.85
N TRP A 521 0.96 -21.56 -14.87
CA TRP A 521 0.17 -22.42 -13.99
C TRP A 521 0.66 -23.88 -13.94
N ASP A 522 0.92 -24.47 -15.11
CA ASP A 522 1.35 -25.88 -15.23
C ASP A 522 2.75 -26.14 -14.67
N ASP A 523 3.58 -25.10 -14.54
CA ASP A 523 5.00 -25.17 -14.17
C ASP A 523 5.33 -24.20 -13.02
N MET A 524 4.32 -23.88 -12.21
CA MET A 524 4.38 -22.88 -11.16
C MET A 524 5.52 -23.17 -10.17
N VAL A 525 5.45 -24.28 -9.44
CA VAL A 525 6.46 -24.63 -8.42
C VAL A 525 7.85 -24.82 -9.05
N PRO A 526 8.04 -25.61 -10.12
CA PRO A 526 9.38 -25.80 -10.69
C PRO A 526 10.10 -24.52 -11.13
N SER A 527 9.36 -23.54 -11.66
CA SER A 527 9.95 -22.28 -12.11
C SER A 527 10.32 -21.36 -10.95
N HIS A 528 9.48 -21.27 -9.91
CA HIS A 528 9.86 -20.52 -8.68
C HIS A 528 11.09 -21.14 -8.02
N LEU A 529 11.15 -22.47 -7.93
CA LEU A 529 12.32 -23.16 -7.38
C LEU A 529 13.59 -22.81 -8.18
N ALA A 530 13.52 -22.79 -9.52
CA ALA A 530 14.65 -22.43 -10.37
C ALA A 530 15.15 -20.98 -10.12
N PHE A 531 14.23 -20.03 -9.94
CA PHE A 531 14.61 -18.63 -9.67
C PHE A 531 15.14 -18.44 -8.24
N LEU A 532 14.44 -18.98 -7.24
CA LEU A 532 14.64 -18.64 -5.82
C LEU A 532 15.70 -19.50 -5.13
N GLU A 533 16.17 -20.61 -5.72
CA GLU A 533 17.15 -21.51 -5.11
C GLU A 533 18.44 -20.77 -4.71
N SER A 534 18.96 -19.89 -5.58
CA SER A 534 20.19 -19.13 -5.33
C SER A 534 20.01 -17.98 -4.32
N ARG A 535 18.77 -17.52 -4.10
CA ARG A 535 18.40 -16.26 -3.42
C ARG A 535 18.90 -14.97 -4.10
N GLU A 536 19.54 -15.06 -5.25
CA GLU A 536 20.08 -13.89 -5.95
C GLU A 536 19.08 -13.25 -6.91
N ILE A 537 17.99 -13.96 -7.25
CA ILE A 537 16.91 -13.45 -8.09
C ILE A 537 15.71 -13.10 -7.22
N ILE A 538 15.20 -11.89 -7.42
CA ILE A 538 13.98 -11.38 -6.78
C ILE A 538 12.86 -11.35 -7.81
N LEU A 539 11.69 -11.83 -7.42
CA LEU A 539 10.50 -11.89 -8.28
C LEU A 539 9.54 -10.77 -7.91
N VAL A 540 9.10 -9.99 -8.91
CA VAL A 540 8.05 -8.98 -8.75
C VAL A 540 6.88 -9.35 -9.65
N GLU A 541 5.71 -9.49 -9.07
CA GLU A 541 4.54 -10.04 -9.74
C GLU A 541 3.39 -9.03 -9.74
N GLY A 542 2.43 -9.22 -10.62
CA GLY A 542 1.26 -8.35 -10.76
C GLY A 542 1.60 -6.93 -11.19
N LEU A 543 2.57 -6.73 -12.09
CA LEU A 543 2.92 -5.41 -12.62
C LEU A 543 1.87 -4.88 -13.60
N LYS A 544 1.55 -3.59 -13.49
CA LYS A 544 0.67 -2.86 -14.41
C LYS A 544 1.50 -2.25 -15.56
N LEU A 545 1.59 -2.95 -16.69
CA LEU A 545 2.42 -2.53 -17.83
C LEU A 545 1.61 -1.99 -19.03
N ASP A 546 0.36 -1.61 -18.78
CA ASP A 546 -0.53 -0.94 -19.74
C ASP A 546 0.14 0.32 -20.31
N ASP A 547 0.19 0.45 -21.64
CA ASP A 547 0.68 1.64 -22.36
C ASP A 547 2.14 2.10 -22.06
N VAL A 548 2.94 1.28 -21.36
CA VAL A 548 4.37 1.57 -21.12
C VAL A 548 5.23 1.22 -22.33
N GLU A 549 6.09 2.10 -22.82
CA GLU A 549 6.97 1.77 -23.95
C GLU A 549 8.02 0.71 -23.54
N ALA A 550 8.32 -0.26 -24.41
CA ALA A 550 9.42 -1.20 -24.15
C ALA A 550 10.75 -0.44 -24.20
N GLY A 551 11.63 -0.66 -23.23
CA GLY A 551 12.83 0.16 -23.10
C GLY A 551 13.53 0.05 -21.76
N ILE A 552 14.41 1.00 -21.51
CA ILE A 552 15.28 1.04 -20.34
C ILE A 552 14.77 2.11 -19.37
N TYR A 553 14.63 1.75 -18.10
CA TYR A 553 14.07 2.61 -17.06
C TYR A 553 14.82 2.48 -15.73
N ASN A 554 14.78 3.53 -14.92
CA ASN A 554 14.97 3.38 -13.47
C ASN A 554 13.80 2.63 -12.89
N LEU A 555 14.07 1.74 -11.93
CA LEU A 555 13.05 0.93 -11.28
C LEU A 555 13.10 1.15 -9.78
N HIS A 556 11.94 1.35 -9.16
CA HIS A 556 11.81 1.31 -7.71
C HIS A 556 10.60 0.44 -7.35
N CYS A 557 10.84 -0.75 -6.79
CA CYS A 557 9.79 -1.64 -6.28
C CYS A 557 10.05 -1.91 -4.78
N LEU A 558 9.60 -1.05 -3.87
CA LEU A 558 9.93 -1.18 -2.45
C LEU A 558 8.79 -1.88 -1.67
N PRO A 559 9.01 -3.08 -1.10
CA PRO A 559 8.02 -3.75 -0.28
C PRO A 559 7.89 -3.13 1.11
N LEU A 560 6.79 -3.45 1.78
CA LEU A 560 6.69 -3.23 3.21
C LEU A 560 7.77 -4.06 3.92
N ARG A 561 8.33 -3.50 5.00
CA ARG A 561 9.38 -4.13 5.80
C ARG A 561 8.80 -5.19 6.74
N LEU A 562 8.19 -6.25 6.18
CA LEU A 562 7.45 -7.29 6.91
C LEU A 562 8.37 -8.44 7.33
N ARG A 563 8.77 -8.48 8.60
CA ARG A 563 9.50 -9.64 9.13
C ARG A 563 8.60 -10.88 9.20
N GLY A 564 9.14 -12.00 8.76
CA GLY A 564 8.49 -13.30 8.73
C GLY A 564 7.50 -13.51 7.60
N ALA A 565 7.40 -12.59 6.64
CA ALA A 565 6.49 -12.71 5.50
C ALA A 565 7.21 -13.24 4.26
N GLU A 566 6.63 -14.25 3.63
CA GLU A 566 7.12 -14.85 2.40
C GLU A 566 6.84 -14.04 1.13
N GLY A 567 5.94 -13.06 1.23
CA GLY A 567 5.67 -12.08 0.18
C GLY A 567 5.27 -10.74 0.79
N SER A 568 5.24 -9.69 -0.04
CA SER A 568 4.75 -8.38 0.38
C SER A 568 4.15 -7.60 -0.77
N PRO A 569 2.98 -6.95 -0.58
CA PRO A 569 2.54 -5.91 -1.50
C PRO A 569 3.57 -4.79 -1.58
N LEU A 570 3.65 -4.13 -2.73
CA LEU A 570 4.58 -3.03 -2.96
C LEU A 570 4.01 -2.01 -3.94
N ARG A 571 4.57 -0.79 -3.93
CA ARG A 571 4.39 0.18 -5.01
C ARG A 571 5.61 0.11 -5.91
N CYS A 572 5.41 -0.14 -7.20
CA CYS A 572 6.47 -0.13 -8.18
C CYS A 572 6.31 0.98 -9.21
N ILE A 573 7.40 1.72 -9.45
CA ILE A 573 7.44 2.84 -10.40
C ILE A 573 8.63 2.73 -11.35
N LEU A 574 8.47 3.30 -12.54
CA LEU A 574 9.53 3.53 -13.50
C LEU A 574 9.87 5.02 -13.58
N ILE A 575 11.15 5.35 -13.74
CA ILE A 575 11.57 6.73 -14.03
C ILE A 575 12.38 6.73 -15.33
N LYS A 576 11.97 7.58 -16.28
CA LYS A 576 12.63 7.78 -17.59
C LYS A 576 13.97 8.49 -17.47
#